data_AF-F6D4B5-F1
#
_entry.id   AF-F6D4B5-F1
#
_cell.length_a   1.000
_cell.length_b   1.000
_cell.length_c   1.000
_cell.angle_alpha   90.00
_cell.angle_beta   90.00
_cell.angle_gamma   90.00
#
_symmetry.space_group_name_H-M   'P 1'
#
loop_
_entity.id
_entity.type
_entity.pdbx_description
1 polymer ?
#
loop_
_entity_poly.entity_id
_entity_poly.type
_entity_poly.pdbx_seq_one_letter_code
_entity_poly.pdbx_strand_id
1 'polypeptide(L)' 'MRIKEEIIGKEVVDSSGIVIGKVKDVEVDFETQIMESFIVEKVDSLLVLEGLEVKL' A
#
# COMPACT_ATOMS: atom_id res chain seq x y z
N MET A 1 0.92 18.69 4.87
CA MET A 1 1.49 17.36 4.60
C MET A 1 2.11 17.38 3.22
N ARG A 2 3.32 16.85 3.06
CA ARG A 2 3.94 16.64 1.76
C ARG A 2 3.81 15.16 1.40
N ILE A 3 2.90 14.85 0.48
CA ILE A 3 2.53 13.46 0.14
C ILE A 3 3.76 12.65 -0.30
N LYS A 4 4.60 13.24 -1.16
CA LYS A 4 5.76 12.54 -1.72
C LYS A 4 6.77 12.10 -0.65
N GLU A 5 7.10 12.97 0.30
CA GLU A 5 8.10 12.67 1.33
C GLU A 5 7.51 11.96 2.56
N GLU A 6 6.23 12.21 2.89
CA GLU A 6 5.64 11.78 4.15
C GLU A 6 4.65 10.63 4.02
N ILE A 7 4.13 10.33 2.83
CA ILE A 7 3.09 9.31 2.61
C ILE A 7 3.55 8.19 1.68
N ILE A 8 4.15 8.52 0.54
CA ILE A 8 4.59 7.50 -0.42
C ILE A 8 5.58 6.54 0.23
N GLY A 9 5.35 5.24 0.05
CA GLY A 9 6.16 4.15 0.61
C GLY A 9 5.81 3.74 2.04
N LYS A 10 4.88 4.43 2.71
CA LYS A 10 4.42 4.02 4.05
C LYS A 10 3.53 2.79 4.01
N GLU A 11 3.60 2.00 5.08
CA GLU A 11 2.75 0.82 5.27
C GLU A 11 1.31 1.22 5.54
N VAL A 12 0.39 0.52 4.88
CA VAL A 12 -1.04 0.59 5.14
C VAL A 12 -1.40 -0.59 6.01
N VAL A 13 -1.99 -0.29 7.16
CA VAL A 13 -2.34 -1.27 8.19
C VAL A 13 -3.85 -1.25 8.36
N ASP A 14 -4.47 -2.44 8.42
CA ASP A 14 -5.90 -2.56 8.69
C ASP A 14 -6.21 -2.38 10.18
N SER A 15 -7.51 -2.42 10.53
CA SER A 15 -7.95 -2.28 11.93
C SER A 15 -7.49 -3.43 12.85
N SER A 16 -6.99 -4.53 12.29
CA SER A 16 -6.48 -5.68 13.02
C SER A 16 -4.96 -5.58 13.26
N GLY A 17 -4.31 -4.53 12.76
CA GLY A 17 -2.85 -4.38 12.85
C GLY A 17 -2.09 -5.13 11.76
N ILE A 18 -2.76 -5.64 10.72
CA ILE A 18 -2.12 -6.37 9.63
C ILE A 18 -1.70 -5.39 8.53
N VAL A 19 -0.44 -5.47 8.10
CA VAL A 19 0.05 -4.71 6.94
C VAL A 19 -0.56 -5.30 5.68
N ILE A 20 -1.39 -4.51 4.99
CA ILE A 20 -2.06 -4.92 3.74
C ILE A 20 -1.30 -4.48 2.48
N GLY A 21 -0.37 -3.52 2.63
CA GLY A 21 0.34 -2.96 1.49
C GLY A 21 1.21 -1.76 1.83
N LYS A 22 1.73 -1.11 0.79
CA LYS A 22 2.41 0.20 0.87
C LYS A 22 1.74 1.21 -0.04
N VAL A 23 1.72 2.48 0.38
CA VAL A 23 1.20 3.56 -0.46
C VAL A 23 2.12 3.76 -1.65
N LYS A 24 1.61 3.54 -2.86
CA LYS A 24 2.31 3.72 -4.12
C LYS A 24 2.08 5.12 -4.68
N ASP A 25 0.83 5.58 -4.63
CA ASP A 25 0.43 6.90 -5.11
C ASP A 25 -0.90 7.35 -4.48
N VAL A 26 -1.38 8.52 -4.88
CA VAL A 26 -2.69 9.09 -4.51
C VAL A 26 -3.54 9.37 -5.75
N GLU A 27 -4.83 9.10 -5.65
CA GLU A 27 -5.80 9.52 -6.65
C GLU A 27 -6.38 10.88 -6.26
N VAL A 28 -6.41 11.81 -7.22
CA VAL A 28 -6.87 13.17 -7.02
C VAL A 28 -7.86 13.50 -8.13
N ASP A 29 -9.04 13.99 -7.73
CA ASP A 29 -9.96 14.63 -8.64
C ASP A 29 -9.34 15.94 -9.12
N PHE A 30 -9.03 16.03 -10.41
CA PHE A 30 -8.40 17.21 -11.00
C PHE A 30 -9.36 18.39 -11.18
N GLU A 31 -10.67 18.17 -11.15
CA GLU A 31 -11.68 19.24 -11.22
C GLU A 31 -11.83 19.92 -9.86
N THR A 32 -11.93 19.14 -8.78
CA THR A 32 -12.14 19.66 -7.43
C THR A 32 -10.86 19.86 -6.62
N GLN A 33 -9.74 19.28 -7.08
CA GLN A 33 -8.46 19.22 -6.36
C GLN A 33 -8.55 18.49 -5.02
N ILE A 34 -9.50 17.56 -4.88
CA ILE A 34 -9.70 16.77 -3.66
C ILE A 34 -9.07 15.38 -3.85
N MET A 35 -8.37 14.91 -2.83
CA MET A 35 -7.86 13.53 -2.79
C MET A 35 -9.02 12.57 -2.58
N GLU A 36 -9.14 11.59 -3.47
CA GLU A 36 -10.22 10.59 -3.42
C GLU A 36 -9.77 9.31 -2.73
N SER A 37 -8.59 8.81 -3.09
CA SER A 37 -8.14 7.49 -2.65
C SER A 37 -6.61 7.38 -2.57
N PHE A 38 -6.13 6.39 -1.81
CA PHE A 38 -4.74 5.95 -1.84
C PHE A 38 -4.61 4.75 -2.76
N ILE A 39 -3.63 4.79 -3.66
CA ILE A 39 -3.25 3.64 -4.47
C ILE A 39 -2.27 2.81 -3.65
N VAL A 40 -2.70 1.61 -3.25
CA VAL A 40 -1.91 0.72 -2.38
C VAL A 40 -1.39 -0.46 -3.20
N GLU A 41 -0.07 -0.65 -3.19
CA GLU A 41 0.54 -1.87 -3.69
C GLU A 41 0.37 -2.96 -2.64
N LYS A 42 -0.37 -4.02 -3.00
CA LYS A 42 -0.65 -5.14 -2.11
C LYS A 42 0.64 -5.88 -1.80
N VAL A 43 0.88 -6.13 -0.51
CA VAL A 43 1.91 -7.09 -0.11
C VAL A 43 1.33 -8.46 -0.38
N ASP A 44 1.87 -9.15 -1.38
CA ASP A 44 1.54 -10.56 -1.59
C ASP A 44 1.93 -11.30 -0.32
N SER A 45 0.92 -11.81 0.38
CA SER A 45 1.10 -12.66 1.55
C SER A 45 1.52 -14.06 1.08
N LEU A 46 2.60 -14.15 0.32
CA LEU A 46 3.39 -15.37 0.24
C LEU A 46 4.12 -15.47 1.57
N LEU A 47 3.39 -16.02 2.54
CA LEU A 47 3.97 -16.67 3.69
C LEU A 47 5.10 -17.55 3.14
N VAL A 48 6.34 -17.15 3.42
CA VAL A 48 7.44 -18.09 3.51
C VAL A 48 7.08 -18.98 4.71
N LEU A 49 6.19 -19.94 4.48
CA LEU A 49 6.19 -21.15 5.28
C LEU A 49 7.57 -21.72 5.07
N GLU A 50 8.32 -21.79 6.16
CA GLU A 50 9.69 -22.27 6.23
C GLU A 50 9.90 -23.45 5.26
N GLY A 51 10.59 -23.20 4.15
CA GLY A 51 11.15 -24.26 3.32
C GLY A 51 10.30 -24.91 2.22
N LEU A 52 9.24 -24.29 1.67
CA LEU A 52 8.69 -24.74 0.37
C LEU A 52 8.93 -23.73 -0.74
N GLU A 53 9.92 -24.01 -1.60
CA GLU A 53 10.06 -23.39 -2.92
C GLU A 53 8.80 -23.68 -3.74
N VAL A 54 8.00 -22.65 -4.02
CA VAL A 54 7.01 -22.73 -5.10
C VAL A 54 7.74 -22.34 -6.38
N LYS A 55 8.22 -23.34 -7.13
CA LYS A 55 8.65 -23.15 -8.53
C LYS A 55 7.42 -22.81 -9.38
N LEU A 56 7.52 -21.71 -10.12
CA LEU A 56 6.65 -21.39 -11.25
C LEU A 56 6.77 -22.45 -12.35
#